data_AF-A0A957XK81-F1
#
_entry.id   AF-A0A957XK81-F1
#
_cell.length_a   1.000
_cell.length_b   1.000
_cell.length_c   1.000
_cell.angle_alpha   90.00
_cell.angle_beta   90.00
_cell.angle_gamma   90.00
#
_symmetry.space_group_name_H-M   'P 1'
#
loop_
_entity.id
_entity.type
_entity.pdbx_description
1 polymer ?
#
loop_
_entity_poly.entity_id
_entity_poly.type
_entity_poly.pdbx_seq_one_letter_code
_entity_poly.pdbx_strand_id
1 'polypeptide(L)'
;MMKRVVSVSLGSSKRNKTVKLPLGDQIISIERIGCDGDEKQARALFTELDGQVDALGVGGVELYVRVADKHYPLRSGVNLVKDVKKTPFTDGRGLKYTLERELFQRAEPHLPKSITPRKAMMPLAADRYGLAESLDRAGFDLVFCDL
;
A
#
# COMPACT_ATOMS: atom_id res chain seq x y z
N MET A 1 -22.04 -8.02 -15.21
CA MET A 1 -22.41 -8.03 -13.77
C MET A 1 -21.48 -7.06 -13.07
N MET A 2 -21.98 -6.21 -12.17
CA MET A 2 -21.15 -5.20 -11.47
C MET A 2 -20.05 -5.87 -10.64
N LYS A 3 -18.82 -5.38 -10.75
CA LYS A 3 -17.69 -5.90 -9.97
C LYS A 3 -17.68 -5.29 -8.57
N ARG A 4 -17.36 -6.09 -7.55
CA ARG A 4 -17.31 -5.68 -6.14
C ARG A 4 -15.90 -5.87 -5.58
N VAL A 5 -15.32 -4.80 -5.07
CA VAL A 5 -13.99 -4.78 -4.45
C VAL A 5 -14.12 -4.25 -3.03
N VAL A 6 -13.57 -4.98 -2.06
CA VAL A 6 -13.64 -4.60 -0.64
C VAL A 6 -12.25 -4.48 -0.04
N SER A 7 -11.91 -3.31 0.46
CA SER A 7 -10.72 -3.10 1.29
C SER A 7 -11.09 -3.23 2.77
N VAL A 8 -10.55 -4.27 3.42
CA VAL A 8 -10.64 -4.43 4.88
C VAL A 8 -9.37 -3.81 5.49
N SER A 9 -9.54 -2.95 6.49
CA SER A 9 -8.48 -2.10 7.02
C SER A 9 -8.43 -2.15 8.54
N LEU A 10 -7.26 -2.32 9.15
CA LEU A 10 -7.11 -2.13 10.61
C LEU A 10 -7.34 -0.68 11.06
N GLY A 11 -7.22 0.31 10.16
CA GLY A 11 -7.54 1.70 10.50
C GLY A 11 -9.03 1.95 10.75
N SER A 12 -9.37 3.13 11.28
CA SER A 12 -10.70 3.41 11.83
C SER A 12 -11.88 3.18 10.87
N SER A 13 -13.01 2.70 11.44
CA SER A 13 -14.32 2.56 10.78
C SER A 13 -14.99 3.90 10.47
N LYS A 14 -14.59 5.00 11.13
CA LYS A 14 -15.10 6.36 10.82
C LYS A 14 -14.81 6.79 9.38
N ARG A 15 -13.85 6.15 8.72
CA ARG A 15 -13.49 6.38 7.31
C ARG A 15 -14.13 5.35 6.37
N ASN A 16 -15.13 4.61 6.83
CA ASN A 16 -15.86 3.68 5.98
C ASN A 16 -16.54 4.44 4.85
N LYS A 17 -16.39 3.91 3.64
CA LYS A 17 -16.90 4.56 2.44
C LYS A 17 -17.18 3.54 1.37
N THR A 18 -18.22 3.80 0.61
CA THR A 18 -18.54 3.05 -0.61
C THR A 18 -18.58 4.04 -1.76
N VAL A 19 -17.97 3.67 -2.88
CA VAL A 19 -18.00 4.45 -4.12
C VAL A 19 -18.31 3.52 -5.27
N LYS A 20 -19.15 3.96 -6.20
CA LYS A 20 -19.38 3.30 -7.48
C LYS A 20 -18.79 4.17 -8.58
N LEU A 21 -17.98 3.59 -9.44
CA LEU A 21 -17.39 4.30 -10.57
C LEU A 21 -17.25 3.37 -11.79
N PRO A 22 -17.23 3.93 -13.01
CA PRO A 22 -16.86 3.17 -14.19
C PRO A 22 -15.35 2.85 -14.18
N LEU A 23 -15.00 1.65 -14.63
CA LEU A 23 -13.64 1.24 -14.99
C LEU A 23 -13.70 0.46 -16.29
N GLY A 24 -13.28 1.11 -17.38
CA GLY A 24 -13.51 0.58 -18.73
C GLY A 24 -15.00 0.48 -19.04
N ASP A 25 -15.43 -0.70 -19.48
CA ASP A 25 -16.82 -1.05 -19.81
C ASP A 25 -17.62 -1.56 -18.60
N GLN A 26 -17.01 -1.65 -17.41
CA GLN A 26 -17.64 -2.18 -16.20
C GLN A 26 -17.92 -1.08 -15.18
N ILE A 27 -19.01 -1.22 -14.42
CA ILE A 27 -19.17 -0.47 -13.16
C ILE A 27 -18.55 -1.31 -12.04
N ILE A 28 -17.72 -0.65 -11.23
CA ILE A 28 -17.10 -1.25 -10.05
C ILE A 28 -17.64 -0.57 -8.78
N SER A 29 -17.95 -1.37 -7.77
CA SER A 29 -18.26 -0.92 -6.41
C SER A 29 -17.04 -1.15 -5.54
N ILE A 30 -16.49 -0.08 -4.97
CA ILE A 30 -15.35 -0.13 -4.07
C ILE A 30 -15.82 0.24 -2.66
N GLU A 31 -15.56 -0.64 -1.70
CA GLU A 31 -15.88 -0.46 -0.29
C GLU A 31 -14.59 -0.41 0.52
N ARG A 32 -14.52 0.47 1.51
CA ARG A 32 -13.53 0.42 2.58
C ARG A 32 -14.23 0.16 3.90
N ILE A 33 -13.81 -0.89 4.60
CA ILE A 33 -14.30 -1.29 5.91
C ILE A 33 -13.14 -1.26 6.90
N GLY A 34 -13.23 -0.38 7.91
CA GLY A 34 -12.30 -0.28 9.01
C GLY A 34 -12.70 -1.18 10.18
N CYS A 35 -11.70 -1.78 10.83
CA CYS A 35 -11.85 -2.67 11.97
C CYS A 35 -11.32 -2.08 13.29
N ASP A 36 -10.99 -0.77 13.31
CA ASP A 36 -10.59 -0.04 14.52
C ASP A 36 -9.47 -0.71 15.35
N GLY A 37 -8.53 -1.37 14.68
CA GLY A 37 -7.41 -2.09 15.29
C GLY A 37 -7.71 -3.54 15.70
N ASP A 38 -8.94 -4.02 15.53
CA ASP A 38 -9.31 -5.40 15.86
C ASP A 38 -8.89 -6.36 14.73
N GLU A 39 -7.74 -7.02 14.95
CA GLU A 39 -7.22 -8.04 14.03
C GLU A 39 -8.12 -9.27 13.90
N LYS A 40 -8.85 -9.66 14.96
CA LYS A 40 -9.75 -10.82 14.91
C LYS A 40 -10.94 -10.51 14.03
N GLN A 41 -11.53 -9.34 14.19
CA GLN A 41 -12.61 -8.85 13.33
C GLN A 41 -12.15 -8.75 11.87
N ALA A 42 -10.98 -8.17 11.62
CA ALA A 42 -10.44 -8.06 10.26
C ALA A 42 -10.24 -9.44 9.61
N ARG A 43 -9.66 -10.40 10.34
CA ARG A 43 -9.46 -11.77 9.85
C ARG A 43 -10.78 -12.48 9.56
N ALA A 44 -11.76 -12.36 10.46
CA ALA A 44 -13.09 -12.94 10.24
C ALA A 44 -13.74 -12.38 8.97
N LEU A 45 -13.65 -11.06 8.77
CA LEU A 45 -14.22 -10.40 7.60
C LEU A 45 -13.50 -10.79 6.30
N PHE A 46 -12.17 -10.93 6.30
CA PHE A 46 -11.43 -11.46 5.16
C PHE A 46 -11.91 -12.87 4.77
N THR A 47 -12.07 -13.76 5.76
CA THR A 47 -12.56 -15.13 5.53
C THR A 47 -14.00 -15.14 5.04
N GLU A 48 -14.86 -14.29 5.59
CA GLU A 48 -16.26 -14.17 5.17
C GLU A 48 -16.35 -13.73 3.71
N LEU A 49 -15.58 -12.71 3.31
CA LEU A 49 -15.62 -12.16 1.95
C LEU A 49 -14.95 -13.06 0.89
N ASP A 50 -14.19 -14.08 1.30
CA ASP A 50 -13.48 -14.98 0.40
C ASP A 50 -14.44 -15.77 -0.49
N GLY A 51 -14.33 -15.57 -1.81
CA GLY A 51 -15.24 -16.12 -2.81
C GLY A 51 -16.55 -15.34 -2.99
N GLN A 52 -16.79 -14.28 -2.21
CA GLN A 52 -18.00 -13.43 -2.33
C GLN A 52 -17.75 -12.11 -3.06
N VAL A 53 -16.49 -11.70 -3.19
CA VAL A 53 -16.09 -10.44 -3.86
C VAL A 53 -15.02 -10.71 -4.91
N ASP A 54 -14.94 -9.83 -5.90
CA ASP A 54 -14.03 -9.98 -7.04
C ASP A 54 -12.56 -9.72 -6.66
N ALA A 55 -12.32 -8.84 -5.68
CA ALA A 55 -10.99 -8.58 -5.15
C ALA A 55 -11.03 -8.01 -3.72
N LEU A 56 -9.96 -8.27 -2.97
CA LEU A 56 -9.76 -7.76 -1.62
C LEU A 56 -8.57 -6.80 -1.54
N GLY A 57 -8.73 -5.73 -0.77
CA GLY A 57 -7.65 -4.83 -0.39
C GLY A 57 -7.28 -5.02 1.08
N VAL A 58 -5.99 -5.18 1.39
CA VAL A 58 -5.50 -5.22 2.77
C VAL A 58 -5.03 -3.82 3.17
N GLY A 59 -5.75 -3.18 4.08
CA GLY A 59 -5.51 -1.80 4.48
C GLY A 59 -4.97 -1.64 5.90
N GLY A 60 -4.22 -0.57 6.12
CA GLY A 60 -3.71 -0.21 7.45
C GLY A 60 -2.57 -1.09 7.97
N VAL A 61 -2.09 -2.04 7.16
CA VAL A 61 -0.91 -2.87 7.43
C VAL A 61 -0.20 -3.18 6.12
N GLU A 62 1.04 -3.62 6.22
CA GLU A 62 1.78 -4.20 5.10
C GLU A 62 1.86 -5.71 5.26
N LEU A 63 1.73 -6.45 4.16
CA LEU A 63 1.96 -7.89 4.19
C LEU A 63 3.46 -8.20 4.02
N TYR A 64 4.20 -7.37 3.28
CA TYR A 64 5.63 -7.59 3.02
C TYR A 64 6.36 -6.27 2.84
N VAL A 65 7.60 -6.22 3.33
CA VAL A 65 8.56 -5.17 3.00
C VAL A 65 9.35 -5.58 1.76
N ARG A 66 9.55 -4.66 0.82
CA ARG A 66 10.37 -4.89 -0.38
C ARG A 66 11.68 -4.11 -0.27
N VAL A 67 12.81 -4.80 -0.41
CA VAL A 67 14.13 -4.16 -0.54
C VAL A 67 14.79 -4.72 -1.79
N ALA A 68 15.01 -3.86 -2.79
CA ALA A 68 15.41 -4.25 -4.13
C ALA A 68 14.50 -5.35 -4.69
N ASP A 69 15.07 -6.52 -4.97
CA ASP A 69 14.40 -7.68 -5.57
C ASP A 69 13.84 -8.63 -4.50
N LYS A 70 14.10 -8.34 -3.21
CA LYS A 70 13.75 -9.21 -2.09
C LYS A 70 12.45 -8.76 -1.44
N HIS A 71 11.64 -9.75 -1.06
CA HIS A 71 10.37 -9.54 -0.35
C HIS A 71 10.41 -10.24 1.00
N TYR A 72 10.20 -9.48 2.06
CA TYR A 72 10.24 -9.94 3.45
C TYR A 72 8.83 -9.97 4.02
N PRO A 73 8.24 -11.15 4.29
CA PRO A 73 6.89 -11.24 4.82
C PRO A 73 6.82 -10.71 6.24
N LEU A 74 5.83 -9.86 6.51
CA LEU A 74 5.47 -9.41 7.85
C LEU A 74 4.41 -10.35 8.40
N ARG A 75 4.78 -11.12 9.44
CA ARG A 75 3.92 -12.16 10.02
C ARG A 75 2.56 -11.61 10.46
N SER A 76 2.51 -10.42 11.05
CA SER A 76 1.27 -9.76 11.46
C SER A 76 0.33 -9.56 10.28
N GLY A 77 0.80 -8.93 9.20
CA GLY A 77 0.00 -8.71 8.00
C GLY A 77 -0.42 -10.02 7.32
N VAL A 78 0.53 -10.92 7.05
CA VAL A 78 0.25 -12.20 6.36
C VAL A 78 -0.77 -13.05 7.11
N ASN A 79 -0.76 -13.02 8.44
CA ASN A 79 -1.71 -13.77 9.27
C ASN A 79 -3.17 -13.28 9.17
N LEU A 80 -3.42 -12.03 8.78
CA LEU A 80 -4.77 -11.50 8.59
C LEU A 80 -5.47 -12.18 7.40
N VAL A 81 -4.72 -12.54 6.37
CA VAL A 81 -5.24 -13.10 5.11
C VAL A 81 -4.95 -14.58 4.94
N LYS A 82 -4.38 -15.25 5.95
CA LYS A 82 -3.94 -16.66 5.82
C LYS A 82 -5.06 -17.67 5.49
N ASP A 83 -6.31 -17.31 5.75
CA ASP A 83 -7.48 -18.15 5.46
C ASP A 83 -8.19 -17.77 4.15
N VAL A 84 -7.77 -16.71 3.47
CA VAL A 84 -8.30 -16.33 2.14
C VAL A 84 -7.69 -17.27 1.10
N LYS A 85 -8.53 -17.97 0.32
CA LYS A 85 -8.11 -18.99 -0.65
C LYS A 85 -8.60 -18.75 -2.07
N LYS A 86 -9.73 -18.06 -2.24
CA LYS A 86 -10.42 -17.94 -3.53
C LYS A 86 -10.27 -16.55 -4.15
N THR A 87 -10.51 -15.51 -3.37
CA THR A 87 -10.53 -14.13 -3.84
C THR A 87 -9.11 -13.56 -3.92
N PRO A 88 -8.70 -12.98 -5.06
CA PRO A 88 -7.41 -12.33 -5.16
C PRO A 88 -7.34 -11.10 -4.25
N PHE A 89 -6.16 -10.85 -3.66
CA PHE A 89 -5.95 -9.73 -2.75
C PHE A 89 -4.64 -8.98 -3.00
N THR A 90 -4.59 -7.73 -2.58
CA THR A 90 -3.40 -6.88 -2.63
C THR A 90 -3.35 -5.94 -1.43
N ASP A 91 -2.16 -5.53 -1.00
CA ASP A 91 -1.93 -4.47 -0.01
C ASP A 91 -1.43 -3.17 -0.66
N GLY A 92 -1.50 -3.07 -2.00
CA GLY A 92 -1.12 -1.86 -2.73
C GLY A 92 0.39 -1.65 -2.88
N ARG A 93 1.26 -2.54 -2.35
CA ARG A 93 2.73 -2.32 -2.38
C ARG A 93 3.31 -2.19 -3.79
N GLY A 94 2.70 -2.84 -4.78
CA GLY A 94 3.14 -2.77 -6.18
C GLY A 94 2.95 -1.36 -6.75
N LEU A 95 1.81 -0.74 -6.47
CA LEU A 95 1.54 0.64 -6.85
C LEU A 95 2.42 1.61 -6.06
N LYS A 96 2.55 1.41 -4.73
CA LYS A 96 3.46 2.16 -3.84
C LYS A 96 4.85 2.24 -4.47
N TYR A 97 5.49 1.10 -4.69
CA TYR A 97 6.84 1.02 -5.26
C TYR A 97 6.95 1.67 -6.64
N THR A 98 5.97 1.43 -7.53
CA THR A 98 5.97 1.95 -8.89
C THR A 98 5.93 3.48 -8.93
N LEU A 99 5.14 4.10 -8.06
CA LEU A 99 5.01 5.55 -8.00
C LEU A 99 6.19 6.20 -7.27
N GLU A 100 6.63 5.61 -6.16
CA GLU A 100 7.70 6.15 -5.33
C GLU A 100 9.03 6.25 -6.09
N ARG A 101 9.39 5.24 -6.88
CA ARG A 101 10.67 5.19 -7.62
C ARG A 101 10.87 6.28 -8.67
N GLU A 102 9.82 7.00 -9.03
CA GLU A 102 9.86 8.11 -9.98
C GLU A 102 9.58 9.47 -9.33
N LEU A 103 9.32 9.50 -8.02
CA LEU A 103 8.77 10.68 -7.35
C LEU A 103 9.69 11.90 -7.47
N PHE A 104 10.97 11.78 -7.13
CA PHE A 104 11.90 12.90 -7.15
C PHE A 104 12.29 13.33 -8.56
N GLN A 105 12.31 12.40 -9.52
CA GLN A 105 12.50 12.76 -10.93
C GLN A 105 11.33 13.61 -11.44
N ARG A 106 10.09 13.29 -11.02
CA ARG A 106 8.89 14.05 -11.38
C ARG A 106 8.75 15.35 -10.58
N ALA A 107 9.23 15.37 -9.34
CA ALA A 107 9.16 16.52 -8.45
C ALA A 107 10.24 17.57 -8.77
N GLU A 108 11.31 17.21 -9.47
CA GLU A 108 12.45 18.08 -9.79
C GLU A 108 12.06 19.49 -10.26
N PRO A 109 11.10 19.70 -11.19
CA PRO A 109 10.69 21.04 -11.62
C PRO A 109 10.05 21.90 -10.51
N HIS A 110 9.59 21.25 -9.45
CA HIS A 110 8.93 21.87 -8.30
C HIS A 110 9.86 22.02 -7.10
N LEU A 111 11.08 21.47 -7.16
CA LEU A 111 12.06 21.62 -6.09
C LEU A 111 12.77 22.98 -6.18
N PRO A 112 13.07 23.62 -5.03
CA PRO A 112 13.92 24.80 -5.01
C PRO A 112 15.28 24.50 -5.66
N LYS A 113 15.69 25.35 -6.60
CA LYS A 113 17.02 25.26 -7.24
C LYS A 113 18.19 25.44 -6.25
N SER A 114 17.90 25.91 -5.04
CA SER A 114 18.87 26.19 -3.97
C SER A 114 19.19 25.00 -3.07
N ILE A 115 18.66 23.79 -3.33
CA ILE A 115 19.00 22.60 -2.52
C ILE A 115 20.43 22.15 -2.88
N THR A 116 21.40 22.79 -2.23
CA THR A 116 22.83 22.51 -2.35
C THR A 116 23.52 22.66 -0.98
N PRO A 117 24.23 21.62 -0.47
CA PRO A 117 24.37 20.29 -1.06
C PRO A 117 23.05 19.52 -1.04
N ARG A 118 22.84 18.64 -2.02
CA ARG A 118 21.67 17.76 -2.08
C ARG A 118 21.79 16.67 -1.02
N LYS A 119 21.32 16.93 0.19
CA LYS A 119 21.31 15.98 1.30
C LYS A 119 19.89 15.66 1.72
N ALA A 120 19.61 14.39 2.00
CA ALA A 120 18.32 13.99 2.55
C ALA A 120 18.49 12.93 3.64
N MET A 121 17.72 13.09 4.72
CA MET A 121 17.52 12.07 5.73
C MET A 121 16.21 11.34 5.41
N MET A 122 16.28 10.02 5.33
CA MET A 122 15.15 9.20 4.93
C MET A 122 14.77 8.22 6.04
N PRO A 123 13.67 8.49 6.77
CA PRO A 123 13.11 7.52 7.69
C PRO A 123 12.42 6.38 6.92
N LEU A 124 12.45 5.17 7.50
CA LEU A 124 11.78 3.99 6.97
C LEU A 124 12.19 3.66 5.52
N ALA A 125 13.47 3.82 5.16
CA ALA A 125 13.94 3.57 3.80
C ALA A 125 13.73 2.12 3.35
N ALA A 126 13.79 1.16 4.27
CA ALA A 126 13.48 -0.24 3.98
C ALA A 126 12.02 -0.44 3.55
N ASP A 127 11.08 0.26 4.19
CA ASP A 127 9.65 0.22 3.84
C ASP A 127 9.32 1.02 2.58
N ARG A 128 10.02 2.15 2.42
CA ARG A 128 9.86 3.14 1.35
C ARG A 128 10.92 2.99 0.28
N TYR A 129 11.33 1.76 -0.03
CA TYR A 129 12.52 1.51 -0.86
C TYR A 129 12.49 2.21 -2.22
N GLY A 130 11.33 2.27 -2.88
CA GLY A 130 11.20 3.01 -4.15
C GLY A 130 11.53 4.49 -3.98
N LEU A 131 11.13 5.10 -2.88
CA LEU A 131 11.40 6.51 -2.60
C LEU A 131 12.90 6.75 -2.36
N ALA A 132 13.58 5.79 -1.71
CA ALA A 132 15.03 5.82 -1.50
C ALA A 132 15.76 5.79 -2.84
N GLU A 133 15.36 4.86 -3.73
CA GLU A 133 15.90 4.78 -5.10
C GLU A 133 15.65 6.08 -5.88
N SER A 134 14.47 6.70 -5.71
CA SER A 134 14.14 7.93 -6.40
C SER A 134 15.02 9.10 -5.96
N LEU A 135 15.28 9.23 -4.65
CA LEU A 135 16.18 10.24 -4.10
C LEU A 135 17.63 10.04 -4.56
N ASP A 136 18.14 8.80 -4.47
CA ASP A 136 19.49 8.44 -4.90
C ASP A 136 19.70 8.78 -6.39
N ARG A 137 18.75 8.38 -7.24
CA ARG A 137 18.75 8.71 -8.68
C ARG A 137 18.62 10.21 -8.96
N ALA A 138 18.08 10.99 -8.03
CA ALA A 138 18.04 12.44 -8.12
C ALA A 138 19.34 13.10 -7.63
N GLY A 139 20.35 12.34 -7.21
CA GLY A 139 21.65 12.84 -6.77
C GLY A 139 21.65 13.39 -5.36
N PHE A 140 20.75 12.92 -4.50
CA PHE A 140 20.82 13.21 -3.06
C PHE A 140 21.83 12.28 -2.37
N ASP A 141 22.67 12.89 -1.53
CA ASP A 141 23.46 12.21 -0.50
C ASP A 141 22.53 11.80 0.65
N LEU A 142 22.35 10.49 0.80
CA LEU A 142 21.32 9.90 1.65
C LEU A 142 21.84 9.40 2.99
N VAL A 143 21.12 9.75 4.05
CA VAL A 143 21.22 9.11 5.37
C VAL A 143 19.94 8.33 5.62
N PHE A 144 20.06 7.01 5.77
CA PHE A 144 18.94 6.13 6.11
C PHE A 144 18.72 6.09 7.62
N CYS A 145 17.49 6.35 8.06
CA CYS A 145 17.10 6.47 9.46
C CYS A 145 16.05 5.40 9.82
N ASP A 146 16.42 4.13 9.63
CA ASP A 146 15.53 2.97 9.85
C ASP A 146 15.52 2.45 11.30
N LEU A 147 16.32 3.04 12.21
CA LEU A 147 16.51 2.63 13.61
C LEU A 147 16.32 3.80 14.58
#